data_AF-A0A418Q112-F1
#
_entry.id   AF-A0A418Q112-F1
#
_cell.length_a   1.000
_cell.length_b   1.000
_cell.length_c   1.000
_cell.angle_alpha   90.00
_cell.angle_beta   90.00
_cell.angle_gamma   90.00
#
_symmetry.space_group_name_H-M   'P 1'
#
loop_
_entity.id
_entity.type
_entity.pdbx_description
1 polymer ?
#
loop_
_entity_poly.entity_id
_entity_poly.type
_entity_poly.pdbx_seq_one_letter_code
_entity_poly.pdbx_strand_id
1 'polypeptide(L)'
;MSESNDEAAPEARITPRLIDALYTEAMLLADEARAYFDEEGRDDRQTLEPFARVGFACESLKVTTRIMHIVAWLLTHRAVETGEIRAADGRRPERRLGNAADSDPAVIEQLPESAQRLINASADLYSRVKRLDDGQILEEPAQSPARALMGRLERDLIWNRNG
;
A
#
# COMPACT_ATOMS: atom_id res chain seq x y z
N MET A 1 -38.49 -16.51 8.41
CA MET A 1 -38.08 -15.34 7.61
C MET A 1 -37.10 -14.55 8.43
N SER A 2 -35.82 -14.76 8.18
CA SER A 2 -34.74 -13.90 8.63
C SER A 2 -33.68 -13.96 7.54
N GLU A 3 -33.86 -13.12 6.51
CA GLU A 3 -32.82 -12.89 5.50
C GLU A 3 -31.71 -12.09 6.18
N SER A 4 -30.58 -12.74 6.47
CA SER A 4 -29.34 -12.06 6.82
C SER A 4 -28.77 -11.47 5.53
N ASN A 5 -29.01 -10.18 5.34
CA ASN A 5 -28.34 -9.36 4.33
C ASN A 5 -26.86 -9.24 4.70
N ASP A 6 -26.03 -10.07 4.08
CA ASP A 6 -24.57 -9.99 4.17
C ASP A 6 -24.13 -8.86 3.24
N GLU A 7 -24.11 -7.63 3.75
CA GLU A 7 -23.50 -6.48 3.09
C GLU A 7 -21.99 -6.74 3.00
N ALA A 8 -21.58 -7.45 1.96
CA ALA A 8 -20.19 -7.54 1.56
C ALA A 8 -19.66 -6.12 1.36
N ALA A 9 -18.77 -5.69 2.25
CA ALA A 9 -18.07 -4.42 2.14
C ALA A 9 -17.47 -4.29 0.73
N PRO A 10 -17.46 -3.09 0.13
CA PRO A 10 -16.97 -2.91 -1.23
C PRO A 10 -15.50 -3.34 -1.30
N GLU A 11 -15.26 -4.53 -1.87
CA GLU A 11 -13.92 -5.00 -2.22
C GLU A 11 -13.31 -3.95 -3.15
N ALA A 12 -12.24 -3.29 -2.68
CA ALA A 12 -11.59 -2.22 -3.40
C ALA A 12 -10.86 -2.80 -4.62
N ARG A 13 -11.58 -2.96 -5.73
CA ARG A 13 -10.99 -3.37 -7.01
C ARG A 13 -9.99 -2.33 -7.47
N ILE A 14 -8.78 -2.78 -7.75
CA ILE A 14 -7.73 -1.93 -8.32
C ILE A 14 -8.11 -1.64 -9.78
N THR A 15 -8.25 -0.35 -10.11
CA THR A 15 -8.55 0.10 -11.46
C THR A 15 -7.42 0.97 -11.99
N PRO A 16 -7.20 1.03 -13.32
CA PRO A 16 -6.14 1.86 -13.90
C PRO A 16 -6.26 3.34 -13.48
N ARG A 17 -7.49 3.86 -13.45
CA ARG A 17 -7.78 5.24 -13.02
C ARG A 17 -7.40 5.49 -11.56
N LEU A 18 -7.59 4.49 -10.69
CA LEU A 18 -7.19 4.59 -9.28
C LEU A 18 -5.65 4.60 -9.15
N ILE A 19 -4.96 3.73 -9.90
CA ILE A 19 -3.49 3.70 -9.92
C ILE A 19 -2.92 5.03 -10.42
N ASP A 20 -3.46 5.58 -11.51
CA ASP A 20 -3.01 6.87 -12.03
C ASP A 20 -3.24 8.01 -11.03
N ALA A 21 -4.40 8.04 -10.36
CA ALA A 21 -4.70 9.04 -9.34
C ALA A 21 -3.74 8.96 -8.14
N LEU A 22 -3.48 7.75 -7.62
CA LEU A 22 -2.53 7.52 -6.53
C LEU A 22 -1.10 7.86 -6.94
N TYR A 23 -0.73 7.63 -8.20
CA TYR A 23 0.57 7.99 -8.72
C TYR A 23 0.76 9.50 -8.78
N THR A 24 -0.23 10.24 -9.30
CA THR A 24 -0.20 11.70 -9.26
C THR A 24 -0.13 12.23 -7.83
N GLU A 25 -0.95 11.70 -6.92
CA GLU A 25 -0.93 12.07 -5.50
C GLU A 25 0.45 11.82 -4.86
N ALA A 26 1.06 10.66 -5.11
CA ALA A 26 2.39 10.32 -4.60
C ALA A 26 3.48 11.25 -5.15
N MET A 27 3.41 11.61 -6.44
CA MET A 27 4.39 12.48 -7.08
C MET A 27 4.29 13.92 -6.59
N LEU A 28 3.08 14.43 -6.36
CA LEU A 28 2.86 15.75 -5.76
C LEU A 28 3.39 15.78 -4.32
N LEU A 29 3.05 14.77 -3.52
CA LEU A 29 3.54 14.67 -2.15
C LEU A 29 5.07 14.53 -2.09
N ALA A 30 5.68 13.83 -3.05
CA ALA A 30 7.13 13.72 -3.16
C ALA A 30 7.79 15.08 -3.41
N ASP A 31 7.22 15.89 -4.29
CA ASP A 31 7.76 17.22 -4.60
C ASP A 31 7.58 18.18 -3.41
N GLU A 32 6.40 18.18 -2.77
CA GLU A 32 6.15 18.97 -1.57
C GLU A 32 7.10 18.59 -0.42
N ALA A 33 7.28 17.28 -0.18
CA ALA A 33 8.19 16.78 0.85
C ALA A 33 9.64 17.16 0.56
N ARG A 34 10.07 17.06 -0.71
CA ARG A 34 11.41 17.46 -1.13
C ARG A 34 11.62 18.97 -0.91
N ALA A 35 10.70 19.80 -1.39
CA ALA A 35 10.78 21.25 -1.22
C ALA A 35 10.87 21.64 0.27
N TYR A 36 10.02 21.04 1.11
CA TYR A 36 10.03 21.32 2.54
C TYR A 36 11.28 20.79 3.25
N PHE A 37 11.65 19.52 3.10
CA PHE A 37 12.76 18.96 3.87
C PHE A 37 14.15 19.42 3.40
N ASP A 38 14.30 19.81 2.13
CA ASP A 38 15.57 20.32 1.61
C ASP A 38 15.75 21.82 1.84
N GLU A 39 14.74 22.66 1.61
CA GLU A 39 14.90 24.13 1.60
C GLU A 39 14.28 24.79 2.83
N GLU A 40 12.96 24.74 2.98
CA GLU A 40 12.21 25.48 4.02
C GLU A 40 12.42 24.90 5.44
N GLY A 41 12.61 23.59 5.53
CA GLY A 41 12.81 22.85 6.76
C GLY A 41 14.13 23.18 7.45
N ARG A 42 15.08 23.85 6.79
CA ARG A 42 16.33 24.28 7.43
C ARG A 42 16.09 25.35 8.48
N ASP A 43 15.18 26.29 8.24
CA ASP A 43 14.91 27.39 9.16
C ASP A 43 14.05 26.88 10.33
N ASP A 44 12.99 26.14 10.02
CA ASP A 44 12.16 25.44 11.00
C ASP A 44 13.02 24.55 11.93
N ARG A 45 13.90 23.72 11.34
CA ARG A 45 14.78 22.83 12.11
C ARG A 45 15.76 23.57 13.00
N GLN A 46 16.22 24.76 12.62
CA GLN A 46 17.14 25.55 13.45
C GLN A 46 16.47 26.09 14.71
N THR A 47 15.14 26.30 14.68
CA THR A 47 14.37 26.75 15.85
C THR A 47 14.03 25.64 16.84
N LEU A 48 14.16 24.36 16.43
CA LEU A 48 13.85 23.21 17.26
C LEU A 48 14.96 22.90 18.27
N GLU A 49 14.56 22.43 19.46
CA GLU A 49 15.47 21.83 20.44
C GLU A 49 16.22 20.60 19.89
N PRO A 50 17.40 20.24 20.41
CA PRO A 50 18.24 19.17 19.87
C PRO A 50 17.52 17.83 19.66
N PHE A 51 16.65 17.43 20.59
CA PHE A 51 15.88 16.20 20.49
C PHE A 51 14.84 16.25 19.36
N ALA A 52 14.11 17.36 19.23
CA ALA A 52 13.15 17.58 18.16
C ALA A 52 13.83 17.64 16.78
N ARG A 53 15.08 18.11 16.69
CA ARG A 53 15.87 18.05 15.43
C ARG A 53 16.22 16.64 14.97
N VAL A 54 16.41 15.70 15.91
CA VAL A 54 16.62 14.28 15.59
C VAL A 54 15.29 13.67 15.14
N GLY A 55 14.20 13.93 15.88
CA GLY A 55 12.85 13.54 15.49
C GLY A 55 12.51 13.99 14.07
N PHE A 56 12.75 15.26 13.76
CA PHE A 56 12.56 15.81 12.41
C PHE A 56 13.31 15.01 11.34
N ALA A 57 14.61 14.76 11.52
CA ALA A 57 15.40 14.01 10.55
C ALA A 57 14.93 12.55 10.38
N CYS A 58 14.56 11.89 11.48
CA CYS A 58 13.98 10.55 11.44
C CYS A 58 12.66 10.54 10.67
N GLU A 59 11.78 11.49 10.93
CA GLU A 59 10.48 11.57 10.26
C GLU A 59 10.63 11.93 8.76
N SER A 60 11.57 12.80 8.38
CA SER A 60 11.89 13.06 6.96
C SER A 60 12.31 11.79 6.22
N LEU A 61 13.12 10.93 6.85
CA LEU A 61 13.52 9.65 6.27
C LEU A 61 12.34 8.67 6.15
N LYS A 62 11.44 8.65 7.13
CA LYS A 62 10.22 7.83 7.06
C LYS A 62 9.31 8.29 5.93
N VAL A 63 9.10 9.59 5.75
CA VAL A 63 8.32 10.15 4.64
C VAL A 63 8.90 9.72 3.29
N THR A 64 10.19 9.92 3.07
CA THR A 64 10.84 9.52 1.81
C THR A 64 10.78 8.02 1.57
N THR A 65 10.93 7.20 2.61
CA THR A 65 10.82 5.73 2.51
C THR A 65 9.41 5.29 2.13
N ARG A 66 8.36 5.87 2.73
CA ARG A 66 6.96 5.59 2.37
C ARG A 66 6.69 5.93 0.91
N ILE A 67 7.06 7.14 0.49
CA ILE A 67 6.85 7.63 -0.87
C ILE A 67 7.57 6.72 -1.88
N MET A 68 8.83 6.36 -1.60
CA MET A 68 9.59 5.44 -2.45
C MET A 68 8.88 4.10 -2.62
N HIS A 69 8.40 3.49 -1.53
CA HIS A 69 7.68 2.22 -1.59
C HIS A 69 6.36 2.33 -2.35
N ILE A 70 5.60 3.40 -2.14
CA ILE A 70 4.35 3.68 -2.85
C ILE A 70 4.62 3.81 -4.36
N VAL A 71 5.60 4.62 -4.75
CA VAL A 71 5.94 4.85 -6.16
C VAL A 71 6.43 3.55 -6.82
N ALA A 72 7.30 2.78 -6.17
CA ALA A 72 7.78 1.50 -6.70
C ALA A 72 6.64 0.50 -6.94
N TRP A 73 5.69 0.43 -6.01
CA TRP A 73 4.50 -0.40 -6.14
C TRP A 73 3.61 0.05 -7.29
N LEU A 74 3.31 1.36 -7.37
CA LEU A 74 2.47 1.94 -8.42
C LEU A 74 3.08 1.76 -9.83
N LEU A 75 4.39 1.92 -9.97
CA LEU A 75 5.10 1.68 -11.23
C LEU A 75 4.99 0.21 -11.67
N THR A 76 5.06 -0.72 -10.72
CA THR A 76 4.85 -2.14 -11.02
C THR A 76 3.44 -2.38 -11.55
N HIS A 77 2.42 -1.76 -10.97
CA HIS A 77 1.04 -1.87 -11.46
C HIS A 77 0.85 -1.24 -12.84
N ARG A 78 1.45 -0.08 -13.11
CA ARG A 78 1.41 0.51 -14.46
C ARG A 78 2.07 -0.39 -15.50
N ALA A 79 3.18 -1.03 -15.17
CA ALA A 79 3.86 -1.98 -16.06
C ALA A 79 3.01 -3.26 -16.30
N VAL A 80 2.17 -3.66 -15.34
CA VAL A 80 1.20 -4.74 -15.55
C VAL A 80 0.09 -4.29 -16.51
N GLU A 81 -0.43 -3.07 -16.34
CA GLU A 81 -1.47 -2.50 -17.20
C GLU A 81 -1.00 -2.31 -18.66
N THR A 82 0.26 -1.92 -18.87
CA THR A 82 0.83 -1.80 -20.23
C THR A 82 1.22 -3.15 -20.85
N GLY A 83 1.16 -4.24 -20.06
CA GLY A 83 1.54 -5.58 -20.49
C GLY A 83 3.06 -5.82 -20.53
N GLU A 84 3.87 -4.87 -20.05
CA GLU A 84 5.33 -5.04 -19.87
C GLU A 84 5.65 -6.12 -18.82
N ILE A 85 4.81 -6.25 -17.80
CA ILE A 85 4.86 -7.29 -16.77
C ILE A 85 3.58 -8.11 -16.82
N ARG A 86 3.67 -9.44 -16.73
CA ARG A 86 2.48 -10.28 -16.59
C ARG A 86 1.84 -10.06 -15.23
N ALA A 87 0.51 -10.06 -15.16
CA ALA A 87 -0.21 -9.86 -13.90
C ALA A 87 0.23 -10.82 -12.77
N ALA A 88 0.59 -12.07 -13.10
CA ALA A 88 1.12 -13.02 -12.13
C ALA A 88 2.51 -12.62 -11.57
N ASP A 89 3.37 -12.03 -12.40
CA ASP A 89 4.70 -11.58 -12.00
C ASP A 89 4.63 -10.29 -11.18
N GLY A 90 3.63 -9.44 -11.42
CA GLY A 90 3.37 -8.24 -10.61
C GLY A 90 2.90 -8.52 -9.18
N ARG A 91 2.39 -9.73 -8.91
CA ARG A 91 1.95 -10.16 -7.56
C ARG A 91 3.02 -10.90 -6.76
N ARG A 92 4.24 -11.02 -7.28
CA ARG A 92 5.32 -11.72 -6.58
C ARG A 92 5.68 -11.02 -5.27
N PRO A 93 6.15 -11.74 -4.24
CA PRO A 93 6.52 -11.17 -2.96
C PRO A 93 7.50 -9.99 -3.06
N GLU A 94 8.43 -10.01 -4.03
CA GLU A 94 9.43 -8.96 -4.23
C GLU A 94 8.86 -7.69 -4.88
N ARG A 95 7.62 -7.76 -5.39
CA ARG A 95 6.88 -6.67 -6.05
C ARG A 95 5.76 -6.10 -5.17
N ARG A 96 5.60 -6.64 -3.97
CA ARG A 96 4.69 -6.14 -2.92
C ARG A 96 5.11 -4.76 -2.42
N LEU A 97 4.19 -4.08 -1.75
CA LEU A 97 4.52 -2.83 -1.07
C LEU A 97 5.58 -3.10 0.00
N GLY A 98 6.69 -2.36 -0.06
CA GLY A 98 7.75 -2.50 0.94
C GLY A 98 7.36 -1.95 2.30
N ASN A 99 8.06 -2.40 3.34
CA ASN A 99 7.80 -1.99 4.71
C ASN A 99 8.34 -0.59 4.99
N ALA A 100 7.47 0.31 5.45
CA ALA A 100 7.87 1.60 5.97
C ALA A 100 7.60 1.66 7.48
N ALA A 101 8.49 2.32 8.22
CA ALA A 101 8.32 2.48 9.66
C ALA A 101 7.18 3.44 10.01
N ASP A 102 6.47 3.15 11.09
CA ASP A 102 5.44 4.01 11.63
C ASP A 102 6.03 5.29 12.24
N SER A 103 5.25 6.36 12.20
CA SER A 103 5.55 7.62 12.90
C SER A 103 4.99 7.56 14.31
N ASP A 104 5.76 8.06 15.29
CA ASP A 104 5.29 8.17 16.66
C ASP A 104 4.49 9.48 16.83
N PRO A 105 3.19 9.42 17.20
CA PRO A 105 2.37 10.62 17.39
C PRO A 105 2.99 11.64 18.35
N ALA A 106 3.64 11.17 19.43
CA ALA A 106 4.26 12.06 20.40
C ALA A 106 5.47 12.82 19.82
N VAL A 107 6.17 12.23 18.85
CA VAL A 107 7.24 12.91 18.11
C VAL A 107 6.65 13.89 17.12
N ILE A 108 5.60 13.51 16.39
CA ILE A 108 4.93 14.37 15.40
C ILE A 108 4.44 15.67 16.04
N GLU A 109 3.79 15.60 17.21
CA GLU A 109 3.23 16.77 17.91
C GLU A 109 4.29 17.82 18.29
N GLN A 110 5.57 17.43 18.37
CA GLN A 110 6.68 18.33 18.68
C GLN A 110 7.27 19.02 17.44
N LEU A 111 6.81 18.67 16.24
CA LEU A 111 7.33 19.20 14.97
C LEU A 111 6.48 20.38 14.47
N PRO A 112 7.03 21.22 13.57
CA PRO A 112 6.28 22.29 12.92
C PRO A 112 5.06 21.74 12.17
N GLU A 113 3.96 22.50 12.13
CA GLU A 113 2.70 22.06 11.48
C GLU A 113 2.89 21.65 10.01
N SER A 114 3.78 22.32 9.30
CA SER A 114 4.19 21.97 7.93
C SER A 114 4.76 20.54 7.85
N ALA A 115 5.68 20.18 8.74
CA ALA A 115 6.23 18.83 8.83
C ALA A 115 5.13 17.81 9.20
N GLN A 116 4.27 18.13 10.19
CA GLN A 116 3.19 17.26 10.62
C GLN A 116 2.25 16.90 9.46
N ARG A 117 1.88 17.90 8.63
CA ARG A 117 1.02 17.68 7.45
C ARG A 117 1.64 16.67 6.49
N LEU A 118 2.92 16.81 6.15
CA LEU A 118 3.62 15.91 5.23
C LEU A 118 3.77 14.49 5.79
N ILE A 119 4.07 14.38 7.08
CA ILE A 119 4.18 13.08 7.76
C ILE A 119 2.83 12.36 7.71
N ASN A 120 1.76 13.03 8.11
CA ASN A 120 0.41 12.45 8.13
C ASN A 120 -0.10 12.11 6.72
N ALA A 121 0.11 12.99 5.73
CA ALA A 121 -0.26 12.73 4.34
C ALA A 121 0.46 11.49 3.78
N SER A 122 1.78 11.36 4.06
CA SER A 122 2.54 10.17 3.61
C SER A 122 2.06 8.89 4.29
N ALA A 123 1.67 8.95 5.56
CA ALA A 123 1.17 7.81 6.31
C ALA A 123 -0.23 7.37 5.84
N ASP A 124 -1.13 8.31 5.56
CA ASP A 124 -2.46 8.02 5.01
C ASP A 124 -2.36 7.40 3.62
N LEU A 125 -1.55 7.99 2.73
CA LEU A 125 -1.34 7.46 1.38
C LEU A 125 -0.74 6.05 1.43
N TYR A 126 0.29 5.83 2.27
CA TYR A 126 0.86 4.51 2.49
C TYR A 126 -0.19 3.51 2.97
N SER A 127 -1.03 3.89 3.94
CA SER A 127 -2.10 3.04 4.47
C SER A 127 -3.14 2.68 3.42
N ARG A 128 -3.53 3.63 2.56
CA ARG A 128 -4.44 3.39 1.43
C ARG A 128 -3.85 2.40 0.44
N VAL A 129 -2.59 2.58 0.04
CA VAL A 129 -1.88 1.67 -0.88
C VAL A 129 -1.69 0.30 -0.25
N LYS A 130 -1.36 0.24 1.06
CA LYS A 130 -1.25 -1.01 1.80
C LYS A 130 -2.55 -1.81 1.80
N ARG A 131 -3.70 -1.17 2.00
CA ARG A 131 -5.01 -1.85 1.91
C ARG A 131 -5.27 -2.42 0.52
N LEU A 132 -4.87 -1.72 -0.54
CA LEU A 132 -4.98 -2.22 -1.93
C LEU A 132 -4.07 -3.42 -2.15
N ASP A 133 -2.81 -3.32 -1.71
CA ASP A 133 -1.82 -4.40 -1.77
C ASP A 133 -2.32 -5.64 -1.00
N ASP A 134 -2.79 -5.48 0.23
CA ASP A 134 -3.34 -6.56 1.06
C ASP A 134 -4.62 -7.17 0.44
N GLY A 135 -5.48 -6.35 -0.18
CA GLY A 135 -6.67 -6.81 -0.91
C GLY A 135 -6.36 -7.78 -2.07
N GLN A 136 -5.20 -7.65 -2.71
CA GLN A 136 -4.76 -8.58 -3.77
C GLN A 136 -4.48 -10.00 -3.27
N ILE A 137 -4.23 -10.18 -1.96
CA ILE A 137 -4.08 -11.50 -1.35
C ILE A 137 -5.46 -12.17 -1.21
N LEU A 138 -6.48 -11.38 -0.86
CA LEU A 138 -7.85 -11.86 -0.66
C LEU A 138 -8.55 -12.20 -1.99
N GLU A 139 -8.18 -11.54 -3.09
CA GLU A 139 -8.67 -11.85 -4.45
C GLU A 139 -8.04 -13.12 -5.06
N GLU A 140 -7.13 -13.83 -4.37
CA GLU A 140 -6.86 -15.23 -4.74
C GLU A 140 -8.20 -15.96 -4.68
N PRO A 141 -8.71 -16.53 -5.79
CA PRO A 141 -9.96 -17.26 -5.73
C PRO A 141 -9.73 -18.41 -4.76
N ALA A 142 -10.34 -18.33 -3.58
CA ALA A 142 -10.56 -19.48 -2.72
C ALA A 142 -11.00 -20.60 -3.67
N GLN A 143 -10.16 -21.64 -3.80
CA GLN A 143 -10.35 -22.68 -4.80
C GLN A 143 -11.82 -23.08 -4.75
N SER A 144 -12.56 -22.74 -5.82
CA SER A 144 -14.02 -22.79 -5.82
C SER A 144 -14.49 -24.08 -5.13
N PRO A 145 -15.40 -24.03 -4.14
CA PRO A 145 -15.90 -25.22 -3.46
C PRO A 145 -16.35 -26.31 -4.45
N ALA A 146 -16.84 -25.88 -5.63
CA ALA A 146 -17.19 -26.74 -6.74
C ALA A 146 -15.98 -27.47 -7.38
N ARG A 147 -14.83 -26.82 -7.53
CA ARG A 147 -13.58 -27.48 -8.01
C ARG A 147 -13.00 -28.44 -6.97
N ALA A 148 -13.09 -28.10 -5.68
CA ALA A 148 -12.70 -29.00 -4.60
C ALA A 148 -13.62 -30.24 -4.53
N LEU A 149 -14.92 -30.06 -4.78
CA LEU A 149 -15.91 -31.14 -4.84
C LEU A 149 -15.73 -32.01 -6.09
N MET A 150 -15.51 -31.42 -7.27
CA MET A 150 -15.24 -32.16 -8.51
C MET A 150 -13.97 -33.02 -8.40
N GLY A 151 -12.90 -32.49 -7.83
CA GLY A 151 -11.67 -33.27 -7.60
C GLY A 151 -11.85 -34.43 -6.60
N ARG A 152 -12.84 -34.38 -5.70
CA ARG A 152 -13.20 -35.51 -4.82
C ARG A 152 -14.01 -36.56 -5.57
N LEU A 153 -14.98 -36.13 -6.38
CA LEU A 153 -15.81 -37.03 -7.19
C LEU A 153 -15.00 -37.78 -8.25
N GLU A 154 -14.03 -37.12 -8.90
CA GLU A 154 -13.13 -37.75 -9.87
C GLU A 154 -12.25 -38.83 -9.22
N ARG A 155 -11.77 -38.61 -7.99
CA ARG A 155 -11.01 -39.62 -7.26
C ARG A 155 -11.87 -40.83 -6.89
N ASP A 156 -13.09 -40.61 -6.39
CA ASP A 156 -13.99 -41.70 -6.01
C ASP A 156 -14.45 -42.52 -7.23
N LEU A 157 -14.65 -41.88 -8.40
CA LEU A 157 -14.98 -42.56 -9.66
C LEU A 157 -13.84 -43.44 -10.21
N ILE A 158 -12.58 -43.06 -9.97
CA ILE A 158 -11.41 -43.85 -10.38
C ILE A 158 -11.26 -45.10 -9.51
N TRP A 159 -11.52 -45.00 -8.20
CA TRP A 159 -11.47 -46.15 -7.28
C TRP A 159 -12.61 -47.14 -7.51
N ASN A 160 -13.81 -46.67 -7.86
CA ASN A 160 -14.99 -47.52 -8.01
C ASN A 160 -15.09 -48.24 -9.38
N ARG A 161 -14.09 -48.06 -10.27
CA ARG A 161 -14.03 -48.70 -11.61
C ARG A 161 -13.04 -49.86 -11.70
N ASN A 162 -12.26 -50.10 -10.64
CA ASN A 162 -11.26 -51.17 -10.55
C ASN A 162 -11.64 -52.26 -9.50
N GLY A 163 -12.91 -52.33 -9.08
CA GLY A 163 -13.46 -53.36 -8.19
C GLY A 163 -14.42 -54.29 -8.90
#